data_AF-A0A756LHK5-F1
#
_entry.id   AF-A0A756LHK5-F1
#
_cell.length_a   1.000
_cell.length_b   1.000
_cell.length_c   1.000
_cell.angle_alpha   90.00
_cell.angle_beta   90.00
_cell.angle_gamma   90.00
#
_symmetry.space_group_name_H-M   'P 1'
#
loop_
_entity.id
_entity.type
_entity.pdbx_description
1 polymer ?
#
loop_
_entity_poly.entity_id
_entity_poly.type
_entity_poly.pdbx_seq_one_letter_code
_entity_poly.pdbx_strand_id
1 'polypeptide(L)'
;CDSPENLQHLWLLCRDTAAFMVPPEEGGEAAWRKALWERLQETSPDALRQLLALSGGAVLRKQLARGEVYAGAVLHSLLKSWQSQYGRGKERMRQAAQGVTPARGYGGGTG
;
A
#
# COMPACT_ATOMS: atom_id res chain seq x y z
N CYS A 1 -4.06 -10.18 -7.25
CA CYS A 1 -3.26 -9.59 -8.35
C CYS A 1 -1.88 -9.25 -7.79
N ASP A 2 -1.01 -10.25 -7.75
CA ASP A 2 0.25 -10.26 -7.01
C ASP A 2 1.46 -9.94 -7.90
N SER A 3 1.25 -9.13 -8.94
CA SER A 3 2.29 -8.75 -9.89
C SER A 3 3.30 -7.81 -9.22
N PRO A 4 4.61 -7.97 -9.47
CA PRO A 4 5.66 -7.15 -8.88
C PRO A 4 5.50 -5.64 -9.19
N GLU A 5 4.90 -5.28 -10.32
CA GLU A 5 4.60 -3.89 -10.68
C GLU A 5 3.60 -3.25 -9.69
N ASN A 6 2.65 -4.04 -9.17
CA ASN A 6 1.66 -3.55 -8.19
C ASN A 6 2.33 -3.23 -6.84
N LEU A 7 3.36 -3.98 -6.45
CA LEU A 7 4.12 -3.73 -5.22
C LEU A 7 5.00 -2.48 -5.34
N GLN A 8 5.58 -2.23 -6.51
CA GLN A 8 6.35 -1.01 -6.75
C GLN A 8 5.44 0.23 -6.72
N HIS A 9 4.26 0.16 -7.32
CA HIS A 9 3.26 1.23 -7.22
C HIS A 9 2.78 1.47 -5.79
N LEU A 10 2.53 0.42 -5.01
CA LEU A 10 2.18 0.55 -3.59
C LEU A 10 3.30 1.18 -2.77
N TRP A 11 4.56 0.85 -3.05
CA TRP A 11 5.71 1.46 -2.37
C TRP A 11 5.86 2.95 -2.71
N LEU A 12 5.71 3.31 -3.99
CA LEU A 12 5.73 4.71 -4.43
C LEU A 12 4.63 5.53 -3.76
N LEU A 13 3.41 4.99 -3.71
CA LEU A 13 2.29 5.61 -2.99
C LEU A 13 2.56 5.76 -1.49
N CYS A 14 3.13 4.74 -0.82
CA CYS A 14 3.51 4.84 0.59
C CYS A 14 4.53 5.96 0.83
N ARG A 15 5.55 6.05 -0.04
CA ARG A 15 6.59 7.08 0.04
C ARG A 15 6.00 8.47 -0.15
N ASP A 16 5.17 8.65 -1.17
CA ASP A 16 4.63 9.97 -1.52
C ASP A 16 3.58 10.43 -0.50
N THR A 17 2.86 9.50 0.14
CA THR A 17 1.93 9.84 1.23
C THR A 17 2.61 10.14 2.56
N ALA A 18 3.87 9.77 2.76
CA ALA A 18 4.63 10.20 3.95
C ALA A 18 4.75 11.72 4.04
N ALA A 19 4.71 12.38 2.87
CA ALA A 19 4.77 13.83 2.77
C ALA A 19 3.58 14.51 3.50
N PHE A 20 2.40 13.89 3.61
CA PHE A 20 1.28 14.46 4.37
C PHE A 20 1.60 14.75 5.85
N MET A 21 2.57 14.03 6.42
CA MET A 21 2.97 14.14 7.83
C MET A 21 4.14 15.11 8.04
N VAL A 22 4.75 15.61 6.97
CA VAL A 22 5.86 16.58 7.05
C VAL A 22 5.27 17.98 6.87
N PRO A 23 5.46 18.90 7.83
CA PRO A 23 5.03 20.28 7.66
C PRO A 23 5.89 20.95 6.56
N PRO A 24 5.28 21.69 5.62
CA PRO A 24 6.02 22.50 4.66
C PRO A 24 6.75 23.65 5.36
N GLU A 25 7.89 24.08 4.80
CA GLU A 25 8.75 25.12 5.38
C GLU A 25 8.08 26.51 5.42
N GLU A 26 7.15 26.78 4.50
CA GLU A 26 6.43 28.03 4.41
C GLU A 26 4.94 27.79 4.71
N GLY A 27 4.43 28.44 5.75
CA GLY A 27 3.05 28.31 6.21
C GLY A 27 2.04 28.23 5.07
N GLY A 28 1.30 27.13 5.02
CA GLY A 28 0.40 26.81 3.89
C GLY A 28 -0.10 25.37 3.96
N GLU A 29 -0.12 24.82 5.16
CA GLU A 29 -0.18 23.39 5.44
C GLU A 29 -1.39 22.68 4.83
N ALA A 30 -2.56 23.33 4.83
CA ALA A 30 -3.75 22.77 4.21
C ALA A 30 -3.71 22.86 2.68
N ALA A 31 -3.23 23.97 2.10
CA ALA A 31 -3.15 24.15 0.66
C ALA A 31 -2.11 23.20 0.03
N TRP A 32 -0.98 23.02 0.69
CA TRP A 32 0.04 22.07 0.28
C TRP A 32 -0.46 20.62 0.31
N ARG A 33 -1.17 20.22 1.38
CA ARG A 33 -1.77 18.87 1.47
C ARG A 33 -2.85 18.63 0.42
N LYS A 34 -3.61 19.67 0.05
CA LYS A 34 -4.57 19.59 -1.07
C LYS A 34 -3.86 19.34 -2.40
N ALA A 35 -2.82 20.11 -2.70
CA ALA A 35 -2.05 19.92 -3.93
C ALA A 35 -1.39 18.53 -3.98
N LEU A 36 -0.89 18.03 -2.85
CA LEU A 36 -0.38 16.67 -2.73
C LEU A 36 -1.47 15.62 -3.01
N TRP A 37 -2.68 15.82 -2.47
CA TRP A 37 -3.82 14.95 -2.72
C TRP A 37 -4.26 14.96 -4.19
N GLU A 38 -4.27 16.11 -4.84
CA GLU A 38 -4.58 16.24 -6.28
C GLU A 38 -3.56 15.48 -7.13
N ARG A 39 -2.25 15.69 -6.87
CA ARG A 39 -1.17 14.99 -7.57
C ARG A 39 -1.27 13.47 -7.45
N LEU A 40 -1.62 12.98 -6.26
CA LEU A 40 -1.79 11.54 -6.03
C LEU A 40 -2.99 10.97 -6.80
N GLN A 41 -4.09 11.74 -6.92
CA GLN A 41 -5.23 11.34 -7.75
C GLN A 41 -4.89 11.27 -9.23
N GLU A 42 -4.01 12.16 -9.72
CA GLU A 42 -3.54 12.13 -11.12
C GLU A 42 -2.56 10.98 -11.38
N THR A 43 -1.62 10.77 -10.47
CA THR A 43 -0.53 9.81 -10.67
C THR A 43 -0.99 8.37 -10.44
N SER A 44 -2.01 8.16 -9.61
CA SER A 44 -2.42 6.82 -9.16
C SER A 44 -3.93 6.69 -8.87
N PRO A 45 -4.80 6.96 -9.86
CA PRO A 45 -6.24 7.00 -9.66
C PRO A 45 -6.86 5.65 -9.24
N ASP A 46 -6.45 4.55 -9.87
CA ASP A 46 -7.03 3.22 -9.60
C ASP A 46 -6.60 2.66 -8.25
N ALA A 47 -5.34 2.85 -7.87
CA ALA A 47 -4.83 2.42 -6.57
C ALA A 47 -5.54 3.15 -5.41
N LEU A 48 -5.74 4.46 -5.55
CA LEU A 48 -6.49 5.25 -4.59
C LEU A 48 -7.96 4.87 -4.55
N ARG A 49 -8.60 4.60 -5.70
CA ARG A 49 -9.99 4.16 -5.76
C ARG A 49 -10.18 2.84 -4.99
N GLN A 50 -9.31 1.86 -5.22
CA GLN A 50 -9.37 0.57 -4.53
C GLN A 50 -9.14 0.71 -3.03
N LEU A 51 -8.16 1.51 -2.63
CA LEU A 51 -7.85 1.75 -1.22
C LEU A 51 -9.01 2.45 -0.50
N LEU A 52 -9.57 3.51 -1.09
CA LEU A 52 -10.70 4.23 -0.54
C LEU A 52 -11.95 3.35 -0.44
N ALA A 53 -12.20 2.48 -1.43
CA ALA A 53 -13.34 1.56 -1.39
C ALA A 53 -13.27 0.61 -0.17
N LEU A 54 -12.07 0.17 0.20
CA LEU A 54 -11.86 -0.75 1.33
C LEU A 54 -11.80 -0.06 2.70
N SER A 55 -11.73 1.28 2.74
CA SER A 55 -11.54 2.07 3.96
C SER A 55 -12.77 2.87 4.39
N GLY A 56 -13.92 2.71 3.73
CA GLY A 56 -15.09 3.61 3.93
C GLY A 56 -14.89 5.00 3.33
N GLY A 57 -14.23 5.07 2.17
CA GLY A 57 -13.46 6.21 1.67
C GLY A 57 -14.20 7.50 1.30
N ALA A 58 -15.52 7.57 1.44
CA ALA A 58 -16.24 8.83 1.17
C ALA A 58 -15.86 9.93 2.18
N VAL A 59 -15.70 9.57 3.46
CA VAL A 59 -15.30 10.52 4.52
C VAL A 59 -13.82 10.86 4.39
N LEU A 60 -12.96 9.84 4.25
CA LEU A 60 -11.52 10.02 4.12
C LEU A 60 -11.16 10.89 2.90
N ARG A 61 -11.81 10.65 1.74
CA ARG A 61 -11.63 11.47 0.53
C ARG A 61 -12.00 12.93 0.75
N LYS A 62 -13.11 13.21 1.45
CA LYS A 62 -13.53 14.59 1.75
C LYS A 62 -12.54 15.29 2.67
N GLN A 63 -12.00 14.61 3.68
CA GLN A 63 -11.02 15.17 4.59
C GLN A 63 -9.66 15.42 3.90
N LEU A 64 -9.22 14.51 3.02
CA LEU A 64 -8.03 14.70 2.20
C LEU A 64 -8.17 15.88 1.23
N ALA A 65 -9.34 16.04 0.59
CA ALA A 65 -9.64 17.19 -0.26
C ALA A 65 -9.69 18.53 0.50
N ARG A 66 -9.86 18.48 1.83
CA ARG A 66 -9.78 19.66 2.70
C ARG A 66 -8.36 19.96 3.18
N GLY A 67 -7.40 19.05 2.92
CA GLY A 67 -6.02 19.17 3.41
C GLY A 67 -5.88 18.83 4.89
N GLU A 68 -6.79 18.02 5.45
CA GLU A 68 -6.74 17.63 6.86
C GLU A 68 -5.56 16.69 7.13
N VAL A 69 -4.72 17.06 8.10
CA VAL A 69 -3.48 16.32 8.43
C VAL A 69 -3.76 14.89 8.88
N TYR A 70 -4.78 14.73 9.73
CA TYR A 70 -5.16 13.42 10.27
C TYR A 70 -5.59 12.45 9.18
N ALA A 71 -6.30 12.94 8.16
CA ALA A 71 -6.71 12.15 7.01
C ALA A 71 -5.50 11.66 6.20
N GLY A 72 -4.46 12.49 6.04
CA GLY A 72 -3.19 12.10 5.44
C GLY A 72 -2.47 11.00 6.23
N ALA A 73 -2.42 11.11 7.57
CA ALA A 73 -1.83 10.10 8.43
C ALA A 73 -2.59 8.76 8.40
N VAL A 74 -3.93 8.81 8.34
CA VAL A 74 -4.78 7.63 8.17
C VAL A 74 -4.53 6.96 6.82
N LEU A 75 -4.48 7.74 5.74
CA LEU A 75 -4.15 7.24 4.40
C LEU A 75 -2.79 6.53 4.37
N HIS A 76 -1.76 7.16 4.95
CA HIS A 76 -0.42 6.57 5.03
C HIS A 76 -0.41 5.26 5.83
N SER A 77 -1.14 5.22 6.96
CA SER A 77 -1.24 4.02 7.81
C SER A 77 -1.94 2.86 7.08
N LEU A 78 -2.99 3.16 6.31
CA LEU A 78 -3.70 2.17 5.49
C LEU A 78 -2.80 1.60 4.40
N LEU A 79 -2.07 2.46 3.68
CA LEU A 79 -1.09 2.06 2.67
C LEU A 79 0.01 1.18 3.25
N LYS A 80 0.56 1.55 4.41
CA LYS A 80 1.58 0.76 5.11
C LYS A 80 1.06 -0.61 5.56
N SER A 81 -0.18 -0.65 6.07
CA SER A 81 -0.85 -1.91 6.46
C SER A 81 -0.99 -2.83 5.26
N TRP A 82 -1.45 -2.30 4.12
CA TRP A 82 -1.54 -3.06 2.86
C TRP A 82 -0.18 -3.54 2.37
N GLN A 83 0.82 -2.67 2.34
CA GLN A 83 2.18 -3.06 1.94
C GLN A 83 2.70 -4.21 2.82
N SER A 84 2.42 -4.19 4.12
CA SER A 84 2.77 -5.28 5.03
C SER A 84 1.97 -6.56 4.77
N GLN A 85 0.68 -6.46 4.42
CA GLN A 85 -0.15 -7.63 4.11
C GLN A 85 0.24 -8.29 2.79
N TYR A 86 0.40 -7.51 1.71
CA TYR A 86 0.83 -8.02 0.41
C TYR A 86 2.30 -8.46 0.41
N GLY A 87 3.17 -7.75 1.14
CA GLY A 87 4.57 -8.14 1.34
C GLY A 87 4.72 -9.47 2.08
N ARG A 88 3.94 -9.69 3.15
CA ARG A 88 3.90 -10.98 3.87
C ARG A 88 3.20 -12.09 3.09
N GLY A 89 2.21 -11.77 2.27
CA GLY A 89 1.57 -12.72 1.34
C GLY A 89 2.58 -13.33 0.37
N LYS A 90 3.47 -12.50 -0.18
CA LYS A 90 4.57 -12.94 -1.05
C LYS A 90 5.61 -13.78 -0.32
N GLU A 91 5.99 -13.40 0.91
CA GLU A 91 6.93 -14.17 1.74
C GLU A 91 6.36 -15.56 2.08
N ARG A 92 5.08 -15.64 2.47
CA ARG A 92 4.41 -16.93 2.77
C ARG A 92 4.21 -17.79 1.52
N MET A 93 3.85 -17.20 0.37
CA MET A 93 3.76 -17.95 -0.89
C MET A 93 5.12 -18.42 -1.40
N ARG A 94 6.18 -17.61 -1.22
CA ARG A 94 7.56 -18.00 -1.54
C ARG A 94 8.05 -19.13 -0.63
N GLN A 95 7.77 -19.06 0.67
CA GLN A 95 8.07 -20.14 1.62
C GLN A 95 7.26 -21.41 1.33
N ALA A 96 5.99 -21.28 0.93
CA ALA A 96 5.18 -22.43 0.49
C ALA A 96 5.72 -23.04 -0.82
N ALA A 97 6.14 -22.23 -1.79
CA ALA A 97 6.75 -22.70 -3.04
C ALA A 97 8.15 -23.32 -2.84
N GLN A 98 8.91 -22.85 -1.85
CA GLN A 98 10.22 -23.41 -1.45
C GLN A 98 10.11 -24.60 -0.50
N GLY A 99 8.95 -24.78 0.16
CA GLY A 99 8.64 -25.88 1.08
C GLY A 99 8.06 -27.13 0.41
N VAL A 100 7.75 -27.11 -0.88
CA VAL A 100 7.40 -28.32 -1.64
C VAL A 100 8.68 -29.00 -2.11
N THR A 101 9.34 -29.70 -1.20
CA THR A 101 10.30 -30.74 -1.57
C THR A 101 9.49 -31.94 -2.04
N PRO A 102 9.72 -32.52 -3.24
CA PRO A 102 9.10 -33.79 -3.57
C PRO A 102 9.67 -34.82 -2.59
N ALA A 103 8.78 -35.49 -1.86
CA ALA A 103 9.14 -36.61 -1.02
C ALA A 103 9.78 -37.71 -1.87
N ARG A 104 11.11 -37.67 -2.00
CA ARG A 104 11.91 -38.74 -2.59
C ARG A 104 12.23 -39.73 -1.48
N GLY A 105 11.48 -40.83 -1.45
CA GLY A 105 11.68 -41.88 -0.47
C GLY A 105 10.76 -43.09 -0.60
N TYR A 106 10.48 -43.58 -1.82
CA TYR A 106 10.05 -44.98 -1.97
C TYR A 106 11.30 -45.85 -2.17
N GLY A 107 11.91 -46.24 -1.05
CA GLY A 107 12.82 -47.38 -0.98
C GLY A 107 11.99 -48.65 -0.79
N GLY A 108 11.51 -49.22 -1.90
CA GLY A 108 10.93 -50.57 -1.90
C GLY A 108 12.05 -51.59 -1.97
N GLY A 109 12.45 -52.12 -0.81
CA GLY A 109 13.31 -53.30 -0.73
C GLY A 109 12.47 -54.55 -0.98
N THR A 110 12.82 -55.30 -2.02
CA THR A 110 12.45 -56.71 -2.17
C THR A 110 13.74 -57.49 -2.37
N GLY A 111 14.15 -58.19 -1.33
CA GLY A 111 15.14 -59.26 -1.31
C GLY A 111 14.62 -60.37 -0.43
#